data_AF-A0A921LDQ5-F1
#
_entry.id   AF-A0A921LDQ5-F1
#
_cell.length_a   1.000
_cell.length_b   1.000
_cell.length_c   1.000
_cell.angle_alpha   90.00
_cell.angle_beta   90.00
_cell.angle_gamma   90.00
#
_symmetry.space_group_name_H-M   'P 1'
#
loop_
_entity.id
_entity.type
_entity.pdbx_description
1 polymer ?
#
loop_
_entity_poly.entity_id
_entity_poly.type
_entity_poly.pdbx_seq_one_letter_code
_entity_poly.pdbx_strand_id
1 'polypeptide(L)'
;MRERMQKTLSKVNGCPQRDRSETEWYGGVQTFMWMCEDNIVEVPFDKEHLFEQILSPANLNRAYKAVIGNKGCGGIDKMSCEQLFSWLSANKDALIRSLMDGSYRPNPVKRVEIPKDNGKMRLLGIPTVVDRLVQQAINQVLTPIYECQFSRRSYGFRPRRGCHDALRGAQEIIKAGYIYVVDLDLERFFDTVNHSKLIEILSRTIKDGRVVSLIHKYLRSGVMNKGLFEASEEGTPQGGPLSPLLSN
;
A
#
# COMPACT_ATOMS: atom_id res chain seq x y z
N MET A 1 1.87 -51.39 53.41
CA MET A 1 1.34 -50.98 52.08
C MET A 1 2.47 -50.25 51.36
N ARG A 2 3.19 -50.95 50.45
CA ARG A 2 3.07 -50.87 48.97
C ARG A 2 3.32 -49.45 48.46
N GLU A 3 4.48 -49.12 47.87
CA GLU A 3 5.02 -49.44 46.51
C GLU A 3 5.23 -48.06 45.81
N ARG A 4 6.46 -47.66 45.48
CA ARG A 4 7.16 -47.76 44.17
C ARG A 4 6.60 -46.90 43.02
N MET A 5 7.51 -46.10 42.43
CA MET A 5 7.61 -45.72 41.00
C MET A 5 6.47 -44.80 40.48
N GLN A 6 6.54 -44.00 39.41
CA GLN A 6 7.32 -44.03 38.16
C GLN A 6 7.11 -42.69 37.40
N LYS A 7 8.04 -42.32 36.51
CA LYS A 7 7.83 -41.33 35.43
C LYS A 7 6.73 -41.81 34.47
N THR A 8 5.90 -40.92 33.88
CA THR A 8 5.71 -40.76 32.41
C THR A 8 4.74 -39.63 31.97
N LEU A 9 4.95 -39.23 30.71
CA LEU A 9 4.41 -38.13 29.89
C LEU A 9 2.88 -38.01 29.73
N SER A 10 2.41 -36.78 29.53
CA SER A 10 1.53 -36.45 28.38
C SER A 10 1.80 -35.03 27.87
N LYS A 11 1.99 -34.91 26.55
CA LYS A 11 2.12 -33.64 25.81
C LYS A 11 0.78 -32.90 25.81
N VAL A 12 0.78 -31.60 26.11
CA VAL A 12 -0.12 -30.64 25.44
C VAL A 12 0.66 -29.36 25.17
N ASN A 13 0.88 -29.08 23.89
CA ASN A 13 1.33 -27.79 23.38
C ASN A 13 0.27 -26.73 23.69
N GLY A 14 0.66 -25.63 24.33
CA GLY A 14 -0.18 -24.45 24.50
C GLY A 14 0.70 -23.22 24.71
N CYS A 15 1.19 -22.63 23.62
CA CYS A 15 1.76 -21.29 23.67
C CYS A 15 0.63 -20.30 23.96
N PRO A 16 0.71 -19.46 25.01
CA PRO A 16 -0.15 -18.29 25.10
C PRO A 16 0.39 -17.25 24.12
N GLN A 17 -0.15 -17.23 22.91
CA GLN A 17 0.12 -16.16 21.96
C GLN A 17 -0.58 -14.90 22.50
N ARG A 18 0.19 -14.03 23.16
CA ARG A 18 -0.27 -12.73 23.62
C ARG A 18 -0.67 -11.90 22.41
N ASP A 19 -1.97 -11.68 22.31
CA ASP A 19 -2.59 -10.56 21.62
C ASP A 19 -1.98 -9.22 22.03
N ARG A 20 -2.11 -8.27 21.08
CA ARG A 20 -2.01 -6.80 21.17
C ARG A 20 -0.81 -6.19 20.44
N SER A 21 -1.08 -5.75 19.21
CA SER A 21 -0.50 -4.54 18.63
C SER A 21 -1.59 -3.45 18.58
N GLU A 22 -2.17 -3.14 19.75
CA GLU A 22 -2.94 -1.89 19.91
C GLU A 22 -1.95 -0.72 19.79
N THR A 23 -2.21 0.20 18.87
CA THR A 23 -1.64 1.55 18.95
C THR A 23 -2.76 2.43 19.47
N GLU A 24 -2.68 2.85 20.73
CA GLU A 24 -3.53 3.90 21.29
C GLU A 24 -3.37 5.15 20.42
N TRP A 25 -4.45 5.61 19.81
CA TRP A 25 -4.49 6.87 19.09
C TRP A 25 -4.73 7.99 20.11
N TYR A 26 -3.70 8.79 20.40
CA TYR A 26 -3.91 10.07 21.05
C TYR A 26 -4.68 10.99 20.10
N GLY A 27 -5.91 11.32 20.50
CA GLY A 27 -6.71 12.36 19.86
C GLY A 27 -6.06 13.72 20.07
N GLY A 28 -5.25 14.13 19.10
CA GLY A 28 -4.79 15.50 18.92
C GLY A 28 -4.67 15.73 17.42
N VAL A 29 -5.39 16.72 16.89
CA VAL A 29 -5.20 17.18 15.52
C VAL A 29 -3.76 17.67 15.42
N GLN A 30 -2.89 16.87 14.81
CA GLN A 30 -1.47 17.23 14.69
C GLN A 30 -1.34 18.28 13.58
N THR A 31 -1.33 19.55 13.98
CA THR A 31 -1.02 20.66 13.09
C THR A 31 0.38 20.47 12.52
N PHE A 32 0.48 20.39 11.20
CA PHE A 32 1.76 20.28 10.49
C PHE A 32 2.35 21.68 10.34
N MET A 33 3.48 21.93 10.99
CA MET A 33 4.23 23.19 10.90
C MET A 33 5.40 23.03 9.93
N TRP A 34 5.45 23.89 8.92
CA TRP A 34 6.57 23.99 7.98
C TRP A 34 7.48 25.16 8.36
N MET A 35 8.80 24.95 8.30
CA MET A 35 9.79 26.02 8.51
C MET A 35 10.30 26.49 7.14
N CYS A 36 9.95 27.71 6.75
CA CYS A 36 10.69 28.47 5.74
C CYS A 36 11.66 29.42 6.47
N GLU A 37 12.74 29.82 5.79
CA GLU A 37 13.92 30.51 6.38
C GLU A 37 13.60 31.70 7.30
N ASP A 38 12.41 32.30 7.23
CA ASP A 38 12.00 33.39 8.13
C ASP A 38 10.61 33.26 8.80
N ASN A 39 9.84 32.16 8.66
CA ASN A 39 8.53 32.03 9.35
C ASN A 39 8.03 30.58 9.55
N ILE A 40 7.32 30.35 10.66
CA ILE A 40 6.53 29.14 10.96
C ILE A 40 5.15 29.29 10.33
N VAL A 41 4.78 28.41 9.40
CA VAL A 41 3.45 28.44 8.77
C VAL A 41 2.66 27.18 9.16
N GLU A 42 1.47 27.37 9.71
CA GLU A 42 0.49 26.31 9.91
C GLU A 42 -0.06 25.90 8.54
N VAL A 43 0.08 24.62 8.16
CA VAL A 43 -0.52 24.10 6.92
C VAL A 43 -1.88 23.51 7.27
N PRO A 44 -3.01 24.15 6.90
CA PRO A 44 -4.33 23.58 7.14
C PRO A 44 -4.48 22.24 6.41
N PHE A 45 -5.36 21.38 6.91
CA PHE A 45 -5.74 20.10 6.30
C PHE A 45 -6.58 20.34 5.04
N ASP A 46 -6.01 21.03 4.07
CA ASP A 46 -6.68 21.38 2.83
C ASP A 46 -6.30 20.38 1.74
N LYS A 47 -7.29 19.91 0.97
CA LYS A 47 -7.10 18.91 -0.10
C LYS A 47 -6.21 19.41 -1.24
N GLU A 48 -5.83 20.68 -1.18
CA GLU A 48 -5.00 21.40 -2.14
C GLU A 48 -3.49 21.24 -1.85
N HIS A 49 -3.10 20.89 -0.62
CA HIS A 49 -1.69 20.75 -0.20
C HIS A 49 -1.30 19.30 0.14
N LEU A 50 -1.91 18.34 -0.55
CA LEU A 50 -1.68 16.91 -0.30
C LEU A 50 -0.26 16.49 -0.64
N PHE A 51 0.36 17.12 -1.65
CA PHE A 51 1.72 16.77 -2.04
C PHE A 51 2.75 17.09 -0.95
N GLU A 52 2.61 18.24 -0.26
CA GLU A 52 3.44 18.63 0.87
C GLU A 52 3.30 17.65 2.04
N GLN A 53 2.08 17.17 2.31
CA GLN A 53 1.84 16.15 3.33
C GLN A 53 2.51 14.82 2.97
N ILE A 54 2.42 14.41 1.70
CA ILE A 54 3.06 13.18 1.19
C ILE A 54 4.57 13.25 1.40
N LEU A 55 5.19 14.38 1.07
CA LEU A 55 6.64 14.58 1.16
C LEU A 55 7.12 15.06 2.54
N SER A 56 6.23 15.21 3.50
CA SER A 56 6.62 15.61 4.85
C SER A 56 7.63 14.63 5.46
N PRO A 57 8.66 15.12 6.19
CA PRO A 57 9.66 14.24 6.80
C PRO A 57 9.05 13.17 7.72
N ALA A 58 7.99 13.52 8.45
CA ALA A 58 7.26 12.59 9.30
C ALA A 58 6.60 11.47 8.48
N ASN A 59 5.93 11.80 7.37
CA ASN A 59 5.28 10.80 6.52
C ASN A 59 6.30 9.92 5.81
N LEU A 60 7.36 10.50 5.22
CA LEU A 60 8.43 9.75 4.58
C LEU A 60 9.14 8.78 5.54
N ASN A 61 9.35 9.18 6.80
CA ASN A 61 9.89 8.30 7.82
C ASN A 61 8.97 7.12 8.16
N ARG A 62 7.65 7.34 8.21
CA ARG A 62 6.68 6.23 8.38
C ARG A 62 6.66 5.32 7.17
N ALA A 63 6.69 5.89 5.96
CA ALA A 63 6.77 5.13 4.72
C ALA A 63 8.04 4.26 4.66
N TYR A 64 9.19 4.82 5.06
CA TYR A 64 10.45 4.09 5.18
C TYR A 64 10.30 2.89 6.11
N LYS A 65 9.82 3.11 7.35
CA LYS A 65 9.62 2.01 8.32
C LYS A 65 8.69 0.92 7.79
N ALA A 66 7.61 1.29 7.10
CA ALA A 66 6.68 0.34 6.50
C ALA A 66 7.33 -0.49 5.37
N VAL A 67 8.11 0.14 4.48
CA VAL A 67 8.80 -0.56 3.39
C VAL A 67 9.87 -1.53 3.92
N ILE A 68 10.63 -1.12 4.94
CA ILE A 68 11.63 -1.98 5.59
C ILE A 68 10.94 -3.15 6.31
N GLY A 69 9.86 -2.89 7.04
CA GLY A 69 9.10 -3.92 7.76
C GLY A 69 8.55 -5.03 6.85
N ASN A 70 8.19 -4.68 5.61
CA ASN A 70 7.67 -5.61 4.61
C ASN A 70 8.74 -6.52 3.96
N LYS A 71 10.04 -6.24 4.15
CA LYS A 71 11.19 -7.08 3.70
C LYS A 71 11.15 -7.52 2.22
N GLY A 72 10.54 -6.72 1.33
CA GLY A 72 10.38 -7.07 -0.09
C GLY A 72 11.70 -7.08 -0.89
N CYS A 73 11.75 -7.88 -1.94
CA CYS A 73 12.90 -7.97 -2.86
C CYS A 73 13.18 -6.65 -3.60
N GLY A 74 14.41 -6.48 -4.10
CA GLY A 74 14.78 -5.35 -4.96
C GLY A 74 14.06 -5.37 -6.31
N GLY A 75 13.87 -4.16 -6.87
CA GLY A 75 13.24 -3.98 -8.19
C GLY A 75 14.22 -4.25 -9.33
N ILE A 76 14.10 -3.49 -10.41
CA ILE A 76 15.00 -3.59 -11.58
C ILE A 76 16.43 -3.16 -11.26
N ASP A 77 16.59 -2.23 -10.31
CA ASP A 77 17.85 -1.67 -9.82
C ASP A 77 18.59 -2.62 -8.88
N LYS A 78 17.95 -3.73 -8.48
CA LYS A 78 18.46 -4.75 -7.56
C LYS A 78 18.82 -4.20 -6.17
N MET A 79 18.45 -2.95 -5.84
CA MET A 79 18.70 -2.38 -4.52
C MET A 79 17.85 -3.11 -3.49
N SER A 80 18.46 -3.56 -2.39
CA SER A 80 17.73 -4.20 -1.29
C SER A 80 17.11 -3.18 -0.34
N CYS A 81 16.15 -3.60 0.49
CA CYS A 81 15.59 -2.74 1.53
C CYS A 81 16.67 -2.22 2.50
N GLU A 82 17.69 -3.02 2.81
CA GLU A 82 18.77 -2.65 3.73
C GLU A 82 19.63 -1.50 3.20
N GLN A 83 19.78 -1.40 1.88
CA GLN A 83 20.56 -0.34 1.22
C GLN A 83 19.80 0.99 1.13
N LEU A 84 18.49 1.00 1.39
CA LEU A 84 17.64 2.18 1.21
C LEU A 84 18.09 3.36 2.09
N PHE A 85 18.52 3.11 3.33
CA PHE A 85 18.95 4.16 4.24
C PHE A 85 20.18 4.92 3.71
N SER A 86 21.21 4.17 3.30
CA SER A 86 22.43 4.74 2.73
C SER A 86 22.13 5.51 1.44
N TRP A 87 21.24 4.96 0.59
CA TRP A 87 20.82 5.64 -0.63
C TRP A 87 20.09 6.95 -0.34
N LEU A 88 19.13 6.95 0.58
CA LEU A 88 18.40 8.17 0.99
C LEU A 88 19.34 9.20 1.60
N SER A 89 20.32 8.78 2.40
CA SER A 89 21.28 9.70 3.02
C SER A 89 22.05 10.52 1.98
N ALA A 90 22.34 9.94 0.82
CA ALA A 90 23.01 10.62 -0.29
C ALA A 90 22.05 11.32 -1.27
N ASN A 91 20.82 10.82 -1.44
CA ASN A 91 19.94 11.22 -2.56
C ASN A 91 18.61 11.87 -2.14
N LYS A 92 18.28 11.97 -0.84
CA LYS A 92 16.95 12.46 -0.39
C LYS A 92 16.58 13.83 -0.97
N ASP A 93 17.53 14.77 -1.00
CA ASP A 93 17.22 16.15 -1.37
C ASP A 93 17.00 16.25 -2.88
N ALA A 94 17.76 15.48 -3.66
CA ALA A 94 17.52 15.33 -5.09
C ALA A 94 16.18 14.63 -5.38
N LEU A 95 15.85 13.58 -4.64
CA LEU A 95 14.56 12.89 -4.77
C LEU A 95 13.40 13.85 -4.48
N ILE A 96 13.42 14.55 -3.36
CA ILE A 96 12.36 15.51 -2.97
C ILE A 96 12.25 16.62 -4.00
N ARG A 97 13.38 17.22 -4.44
CA ARG A 97 13.38 18.25 -5.49
C ARG A 97 12.73 17.74 -6.77
N SER A 98 13.10 16.55 -7.23
CA SER A 98 12.53 15.95 -8.44
C SER A 98 11.04 15.64 -8.33
N LEU A 99 10.55 15.31 -7.13
CA LEU A 99 9.14 15.10 -6.88
C LEU A 99 8.39 16.43 -6.92
N MET A 100 8.93 17.47 -6.26
CA MET A 100 8.33 18.82 -6.19
C MET A 100 8.24 19.51 -7.55
N ASP A 101 9.29 19.43 -8.36
CA ASP A 101 9.31 20.06 -9.70
C ASP A 101 8.64 19.20 -10.79
N GLY A 102 8.18 17.99 -10.45
CA GLY A 102 7.52 17.08 -11.39
C GLY A 102 8.47 16.42 -12.40
N SER A 103 9.79 16.54 -12.26
CA SER A 103 10.78 15.84 -13.09
C SER A 103 10.91 14.35 -12.76
N TYR A 104 10.50 13.93 -11.55
CA TYR A 104 10.54 12.52 -11.14
C TYR A 104 9.84 11.61 -12.16
N ARG A 105 10.51 10.51 -12.49
CA ARG A 105 10.02 9.44 -13.37
C ARG A 105 10.16 8.11 -12.61
N PRO A 106 9.04 7.47 -12.25
CA PRO A 106 9.07 6.13 -11.67
C PRO A 106 9.80 5.13 -12.56
N ASN A 107 10.50 4.17 -11.95
CA ASN A 107 11.13 3.10 -12.70
C ASN A 107 10.09 2.07 -13.16
N PRO A 108 10.33 1.38 -14.29
CA PRO A 108 9.51 0.24 -14.67
C PRO A 108 9.57 -0.84 -13.59
N VAL A 109 8.44 -1.52 -13.39
CA VAL A 109 8.36 -2.60 -12.38
C VAL A 109 9.01 -3.87 -12.91
N LYS A 110 9.71 -4.61 -12.05
CA LYS A 110 10.32 -5.89 -12.43
C LYS A 110 9.24 -6.96 -12.54
N ARG A 111 9.14 -7.62 -13.70
CA ARG A 111 8.22 -8.75 -13.89
C ARG A 111 8.71 -9.98 -13.13
N VAL A 112 7.84 -10.58 -12.32
CA VAL A 112 8.06 -11.86 -11.65
C VAL A 112 6.83 -12.74 -11.83
N GLU A 113 7.05 -13.97 -12.26
CA GLU A 113 5.98 -14.96 -12.44
C GLU A 113 5.90 -15.82 -11.17
N ILE A 114 4.72 -15.91 -10.57
CA ILE A 114 4.45 -16.77 -9.42
C ILE A 114 3.37 -17.79 -9.80
N PRO A 115 3.59 -19.09 -9.58
CA PRO A 115 2.57 -20.10 -9.84
C PRO A 115 1.34 -19.89 -8.94
N LYS A 116 0.14 -19.95 -9.52
CA LYS A 116 -1.12 -20.06 -8.77
C LYS A 116 -1.46 -21.53 -8.53
N ASP A 117 -2.31 -21.79 -7.53
CA ASP A 117 -2.78 -23.13 -7.17
C ASP A 117 -3.52 -23.85 -8.32
N ASN A 118 -4.02 -23.10 -9.31
CA ASN A 118 -4.72 -23.61 -10.49
C ASN A 118 -3.81 -23.83 -11.73
N GLY A 119 -2.48 -23.79 -11.56
CA GLY A 119 -1.51 -23.99 -12.63
C GLY A 119 -1.31 -22.79 -13.57
N LYS A 120 -2.08 -21.71 -13.42
CA LYS A 120 -1.84 -20.45 -14.15
C LYS A 120 -0.76 -19.62 -13.45
N MET A 121 0.00 -18.83 -14.19
CA MET A 121 0.98 -17.90 -13.60
C MET A 121 0.32 -16.58 -13.20
N ARG A 122 0.63 -16.08 -12.01
CA ARG A 122 0.36 -14.70 -11.58
C ARG A 122 1.56 -13.85 -11.94
N LEU A 123 1.32 -12.77 -12.66
CA LEU A 123 2.36 -11.85 -13.04
C LEU A 123 2.41 -10.69 -12.05
N LEU A 124 3.48 -10.60 -11.27
CA LEU A 124 3.74 -9.50 -10.35
C LEU A 124 4.67 -8.47 -10.99
N GLY A 125 4.46 -7.21 -10.60
CA GLY A 125 5.36 -6.11 -10.87
C GLY A 125 5.96 -5.64 -9.55
N ILE A 126 7.26 -5.88 -9.36
CA ILE A 126 7.98 -5.44 -8.16
C ILE A 126 8.63 -4.08 -8.46
N PRO A 127 8.15 -2.97 -7.85
CA PRO A 127 8.78 -1.66 -8.03
C PRO A 127 10.15 -1.62 -7.33
N THR A 128 10.97 -0.62 -7.67
CA THR A 128 12.20 -0.33 -6.91
C THR A 128 11.86 0.04 -5.47
N VAL A 129 12.84 -0.07 -4.58
CA VAL A 129 12.60 0.24 -3.16
C VAL A 129 12.26 1.72 -2.97
N VAL A 130 12.89 2.61 -3.75
CA VAL A 130 12.57 4.05 -3.75
C VAL A 130 11.15 4.29 -4.24
N ASP A 131 10.73 3.62 -5.32
CA ASP A 131 9.35 3.74 -5.81
C ASP A 131 8.32 3.20 -4.80
N ARG A 132 8.65 2.12 -4.08
CA ARG A 132 7.80 1.64 -2.98
C ARG A 132 7.69 2.65 -1.84
N LEU A 133 8.78 3.33 -1.49
CA LEU A 133 8.77 4.38 -0.48
C LEU A 133 7.80 5.51 -0.85
N VAL A 134 7.91 6.02 -2.09
CA VAL A 134 7.05 7.10 -2.58
C VAL A 134 5.59 6.64 -2.68
N GLN A 135 5.33 5.46 -3.25
CA GLN A 135 3.98 4.88 -3.30
C GLN A 135 3.37 4.68 -1.91
N GLN A 136 4.17 4.24 -0.94
CA GLN A 136 3.73 4.07 0.44
C GLN A 136 3.42 5.41 1.11
N ALA A 137 4.20 6.45 0.82
CA ALA A 137 3.96 7.81 1.31
C ALA A 137 2.64 8.38 0.75
N ILE A 138 2.37 8.17 -0.55
CA ILE A 138 1.09 8.52 -1.18
C ILE A 138 -0.05 7.75 -0.50
N ASN A 139 0.11 6.43 -0.36
CA ASN A 139 -0.92 5.57 0.22
C ASN A 139 -1.30 6.00 1.65
N GLN A 140 -0.32 6.38 2.49
CA GLN A 140 -0.56 6.83 3.86
C GLN A 140 -1.41 8.10 3.96
N VAL A 141 -1.29 9.02 2.99
CA VAL A 141 -2.06 10.26 2.95
C VAL A 141 -3.44 10.04 2.33
N LEU A 142 -3.53 9.21 1.28
CA LEU A 142 -4.80 8.99 0.58
C LEU A 142 -5.74 8.01 1.29
N THR A 143 -5.20 7.02 2.02
CA THR A 143 -6.01 6.04 2.76
C THR A 143 -7.06 6.68 3.67
N PRO A 144 -6.74 7.61 4.60
CA PRO A 144 -7.75 8.22 5.46
C PRO A 144 -8.82 9.00 4.68
N ILE A 145 -8.49 9.57 3.51
CA ILE A 145 -9.42 10.33 2.67
C ILE A 145 -10.46 9.39 2.02
N TYR A 146 -10.00 8.24 1.50
CA TYR A 146 -10.87 7.27 0.83
C TYR A 146 -11.59 6.31 1.80
N GLU A 147 -11.02 6.02 2.97
CA GLU A 147 -11.68 5.19 3.99
C GLU A 147 -13.03 5.75 4.42
N CYS A 148 -13.18 7.08 4.45
CA CYS A 148 -14.46 7.75 4.73
C CYS A 148 -15.50 7.60 3.61
N GLN A 149 -15.08 7.25 2.39
CA GLN A 149 -15.93 7.13 1.20
C GLN A 149 -16.27 5.67 0.88
N PHE A 150 -15.40 4.73 1.26
CA PHE A 150 -15.61 3.32 0.95
C PHE A 150 -16.86 2.74 1.61
N SER A 151 -17.55 1.88 0.86
CA SER A 151 -18.71 1.15 1.35
C SER A 151 -18.39 0.38 2.64
N ARG A 152 -19.33 0.36 3.58
CA ARG A 152 -19.20 -0.45 4.81
C ARG A 152 -19.10 -1.95 4.53
N ARG A 153 -19.53 -2.40 3.34
CA ARG A 153 -19.48 -3.79 2.87
C ARG A 153 -18.26 -4.09 1.98
N SER A 154 -17.33 -3.15 1.84
CA SER A 154 -16.02 -3.41 1.25
C SER A 154 -15.03 -3.80 2.36
N TYR A 155 -14.31 -4.90 2.18
CA TYR A 155 -13.42 -5.47 3.20
C TYR A 155 -11.96 -5.65 2.74
N GLY A 156 -11.72 -5.76 1.43
CA GLY A 156 -10.40 -6.08 0.88
C GLY A 156 -9.42 -4.93 1.00
N PHE A 157 -8.18 -5.22 1.44
CA PHE A 157 -7.06 -4.26 1.47
C PHE A 157 -7.31 -2.98 2.28
N ARG A 158 -8.20 -3.03 3.28
CA ARG A 158 -8.56 -1.90 4.12
C ARG A 158 -8.02 -2.04 5.54
N PRO A 159 -7.57 -0.95 6.18
CA PRO A 159 -7.12 -1.01 7.57
C PRO A 159 -8.20 -1.55 8.50
N ARG A 160 -7.83 -2.50 9.37
CA ARG A 160 -8.72 -3.11 10.39
C ARG A 160 -9.95 -3.83 9.81
N ARG A 161 -9.89 -4.28 8.56
CA ARG A 161 -10.90 -5.13 7.93
C ARG A 161 -10.23 -6.34 7.30
N GLY A 162 -10.87 -7.50 7.40
CA GLY A 162 -10.34 -8.74 6.84
C GLY A 162 -11.41 -9.73 6.41
N CYS A 163 -10.98 -10.91 5.97
CA CYS A 163 -11.88 -11.96 5.45
C CYS A 163 -12.93 -12.39 6.47
N HIS A 164 -12.57 -12.43 7.76
CA HIS A 164 -13.53 -12.78 8.83
C HIS A 164 -14.65 -11.74 8.99
N ASP A 165 -14.39 -10.45 8.73
CA ASP A 165 -15.44 -9.42 8.72
C ASP A 165 -16.41 -9.64 7.54
N ALA A 166 -15.87 -9.97 6.37
CA ALA A 166 -16.68 -10.29 5.20
C ALA A 166 -17.59 -11.50 5.45
N LEU A 167 -17.06 -12.56 6.08
CA LEU A 167 -17.82 -13.75 6.47
C LEU A 167 -18.93 -13.41 7.48
N ARG A 168 -18.65 -12.57 8.48
CA ARG A 168 -19.67 -12.11 9.43
C ARG A 168 -20.79 -11.33 8.73
N GLY A 169 -20.44 -10.41 7.82
CA GLY A 169 -21.40 -9.67 7.03
C GLY A 169 -22.27 -10.58 6.14
N ALA A 170 -21.67 -11.62 5.54
CA ALA A 170 -22.42 -12.61 4.77
C ALA A 170 -23.39 -13.41 5.66
N GLN A 171 -22.97 -13.82 6.85
CA GLN A 171 -23.84 -14.52 7.80
C GLN A 171 -25.06 -13.68 8.21
N GLU A 172 -24.90 -12.38 8.41
CA GLU A 172 -26.02 -11.47 8.71
C GLU A 172 -27.04 -11.41 7.57
N ILE A 173 -26.58 -11.37 6.32
CA ILE A 173 -27.43 -11.38 5.13
C ILE A 173 -28.22 -12.70 5.05
N ILE A 174 -27.57 -13.83 5.29
CA ILE A 174 -28.23 -15.15 5.30
C ILE A 174 -29.28 -15.22 6.42
N LYS A 175 -28.96 -14.74 7.62
CA LYS A 175 -29.89 -14.67 8.76
C LYS A 175 -31.10 -13.79 8.49
N ALA A 176 -30.97 -12.78 7.65
CA ALA A 176 -32.07 -11.92 7.21
C ALA A 176 -32.99 -12.58 6.16
N GLY A 177 -32.70 -13.83 5.74
CA GLY A 177 -33.54 -14.63 4.83
C GLY A 177 -33.07 -14.67 3.38
N TYR A 178 -31.94 -14.04 3.04
CA TYR A 178 -31.39 -14.07 1.68
C TYR A 178 -30.50 -15.30 1.48
N ILE A 179 -31.04 -16.32 0.80
CA ILE A 179 -30.40 -17.64 0.65
C ILE A 179 -29.77 -17.90 -0.72
N TYR A 180 -29.96 -17.02 -1.68
CA TYR A 180 -29.35 -17.10 -3.01
C TYR A 180 -28.19 -16.12 -3.13
N VAL A 181 -27.08 -16.57 -3.72
CA VAL A 181 -25.89 -15.76 -3.98
C VAL A 181 -25.71 -15.57 -5.49
N VAL A 182 -25.35 -14.35 -5.88
CA VAL A 182 -24.86 -14.05 -7.22
C VAL A 182 -23.36 -13.88 -7.08
N ASP A 183 -22.60 -14.85 -7.58
CA ASP A 183 -21.14 -14.84 -7.54
C ASP A 183 -20.59 -14.14 -8.80
N LEU A 184 -19.79 -13.10 -8.59
CA LEU A 184 -19.20 -12.28 -9.65
C LEU A 184 -17.71 -12.12 -9.37
N ASP A 185 -16.88 -12.56 -10.31
CA ASP A 185 -15.43 -12.36 -10.29
C ASP A 185 -14.98 -11.65 -11.56
N LEU A 186 -14.05 -10.71 -11.41
CA LEU A 186 -13.48 -9.97 -12.53
C LEU A 186 -12.17 -10.62 -12.96
N GLU A 187 -12.16 -11.19 -14.17
CA GLU A 187 -10.92 -11.75 -14.71
C GLU A 187 -9.86 -10.65 -14.84
N ARG A 188 -8.67 -10.90 -14.26
CA ARG A 188 -7.47 -10.05 -14.42
C ARG A 188 -7.74 -8.57 -14.13
N PHE A 189 -8.52 -8.27 -13.09
CA PHE A 189 -8.85 -6.90 -12.69
C PHE A 189 -7.66 -5.93 -12.78
N PHE A 190 -6.53 -6.29 -12.16
CA PHE A 190 -5.34 -5.44 -12.13
C PHE A 190 -4.67 -5.27 -13.49
N ASP A 191 -4.90 -6.14 -14.47
CA ASP A 191 -4.26 -6.05 -15.78
C ASP A 191 -5.11 -5.20 -16.77
N THR A 192 -6.40 -5.00 -16.50
CA THR A 192 -7.37 -4.35 -17.42
C THR A 192 -7.91 -3.00 -16.95
N VAL A 193 -7.36 -2.45 -15.85
CA VAL A 193 -7.79 -1.13 -15.33
C VAL A 193 -7.48 -0.02 -16.34
N ASN A 194 -8.52 0.67 -16.82
CA ASN A 194 -8.36 1.82 -17.70
C ASN A 194 -7.79 3.04 -16.94
N HIS A 195 -6.61 3.53 -17.34
CA HIS A 195 -5.92 4.64 -16.66
C HIS A 195 -6.73 5.93 -16.69
N SER A 196 -7.29 6.31 -17.84
CA SER A 196 -8.06 7.55 -17.98
C SER A 196 -9.27 7.56 -17.04
N LYS A 197 -9.98 6.42 -16.93
CA LYS A 197 -11.13 6.30 -16.05
C LYS A 197 -10.73 6.35 -14.57
N LEU A 198 -9.64 5.68 -14.20
CA LEU A 198 -9.12 5.71 -12.84
C LEU A 198 -8.71 7.15 -12.44
N ILE A 199 -7.99 7.86 -13.31
CA ILE A 199 -7.58 9.24 -13.08
C ILE A 199 -8.78 10.19 -12.96
N GLU A 200 -9.83 10.00 -13.79
CA GLU A 200 -11.08 10.76 -13.68
C GLU A 200 -11.71 10.58 -12.29
N ILE A 201 -11.81 9.34 -11.80
CA ILE A 201 -12.37 9.02 -10.48
C ILE A 201 -11.53 9.66 -9.36
N LEU A 202 -10.20 9.54 -9.41
CA LEU A 202 -9.30 10.13 -8.42
C LEU A 202 -9.45 11.65 -8.34
N SER A 203 -9.55 12.31 -9.51
CA SER A 203 -9.64 13.78 -9.63
C SER A 203 -10.96 14.36 -9.08
N ARG A 204 -11.98 13.54 -8.85
CA ARG A 204 -13.22 13.96 -8.17
C ARG A 204 -12.93 14.35 -6.71
N THR A 205 -12.04 13.64 -6.05
CA THR A 205 -11.71 13.80 -4.63
C THR A 205 -10.39 14.54 -4.41
N ILE A 206 -9.34 14.19 -5.15
CA ILE A 206 -8.00 14.79 -5.05
C ILE A 206 -7.95 16.01 -5.96
N LYS A 207 -7.71 17.19 -5.39
CA LYS A 207 -7.61 18.45 -6.14
C LYS A 207 -6.17 18.87 -6.45
N ASP A 208 -5.21 18.33 -5.70
CA ASP A 208 -3.79 18.51 -6.00
C ASP A 208 -3.39 17.75 -7.27
N GLY A 209 -3.24 18.48 -8.38
CA GLY A 209 -2.88 17.93 -9.68
C GLY A 209 -1.49 17.27 -9.72
N ARG A 210 -0.58 17.64 -8.80
CA ARG A 210 0.76 17.02 -8.72
C ARG A 210 0.67 15.59 -8.24
N VAL A 211 -0.20 15.32 -7.26
CA VAL A 211 -0.48 13.96 -6.77
C VAL A 211 -1.07 13.11 -7.90
N VAL A 212 -2.09 13.62 -8.59
CA VAL A 212 -2.74 12.91 -9.70
C VAL A 212 -1.74 12.62 -10.82
N SER A 213 -0.90 13.60 -11.18
CA SER A 213 0.17 13.45 -12.17
C SER A 213 1.19 12.38 -11.78
N LEU A 214 1.60 12.34 -10.50
CA LEU A 214 2.54 11.32 -10.01
C LEU A 214 1.93 9.92 -10.04
N ILE A 215 0.65 9.76 -9.64
CA ILE A 215 -0.06 8.48 -9.74
C ILE A 215 -0.16 8.03 -11.20
N HIS A 216 -0.49 8.94 -12.12
CA HIS A 216 -0.55 8.64 -13.54
C HIS A 216 0.80 8.16 -14.10
N LYS A 217 1.91 8.78 -13.68
CA LYS A 217 3.26 8.30 -14.04
C LYS A 217 3.56 6.91 -13.49
N TYR A 218 3.08 6.57 -12.30
CA TYR A 218 3.23 5.21 -11.75
C TYR A 218 2.45 4.17 -12.55
N LEU A 219 1.24 4.51 -13.01
CA LEU A 219 0.45 3.62 -13.86
C LEU A 219 1.13 3.37 -15.22
N ARG A 220 1.83 4.38 -15.75
CA ARG A 220 2.50 4.34 -17.05
C ARG A 220 4.00 4.00 -16.98
N SER A 221 4.52 3.62 -15.82
CA SER A 221 5.97 3.38 -15.65
C SER A 221 6.48 2.18 -16.46
N GLY A 222 5.57 1.35 -16.96
CA GLY A 222 5.90 0.15 -17.74
C GLY A 222 6.43 -0.98 -16.88
N VAL A 223 6.76 -2.07 -17.56
CA VAL A 223 7.24 -3.32 -16.98
C VAL A 223 8.58 -3.67 -17.62
N MET A 224 9.53 -4.13 -16.81
CA MET A 224 10.78 -4.71 -17.29
C MET A 224 10.67 -6.23 -17.23
N ASN A 225 10.62 -6.87 -18.39
CA ASN A 225 10.47 -8.32 -18.53
C ASN A 225 11.73 -8.91 -19.19
N LYS A 226 12.52 -9.67 -18.43
CA LYS A 226 13.78 -10.30 -18.90
C LYS A 226 14.73 -9.33 -19.63
N GLY A 227 14.76 -8.06 -19.22
CA GLY A 227 15.62 -7.02 -19.81
C GLY A 227 14.98 -6.25 -20.97
N LEU A 228 13.76 -6.59 -21.38
CA LEU A 228 12.97 -5.86 -22.36
C LEU A 228 11.95 -4.96 -21.66
N PHE A 229 11.86 -3.72 -22.11
CA PHE A 229 10.84 -2.77 -21.64
C PHE A 229 9.52 -3.00 -22.38
N GLU A 230 8.44 -3.13 -21.61
CA GLU A 230 7.07 -3.23 -22.09
C GLU A 230 6.27 -2.03 -21.56
N ALA A 231 5.64 -1.28 -22.46
CA ALA A 231 4.77 -0.17 -22.08
C ALA A 231 3.50 -0.70 -21.39
N SER A 232 3.01 0.04 -20.39
CA SER A 232 1.74 -0.26 -19.70
C SER A 232 0.69 0.74 -20.16
N GLU A 233 -0.15 0.33 -21.11
CA GLU A 233 -1.25 1.16 -21.62
C GLU A 233 -2.52 1.02 -20.76
N GLU A 234 -2.66 -0.09 -20.04
CA GLU A 234 -3.73 -0.36 -19.08
C GLU A 234 -3.20 -1.17 -17.87
N GLY A 235 -4.05 -1.34 -16.86
CA GLY A 235 -3.75 -2.07 -15.64
C GLY A 235 -3.03 -1.24 -14.57
N THR A 236 -2.87 -1.82 -13.40
CA THR A 236 -2.05 -1.28 -12.31
C THR A 236 -1.08 -2.37 -11.83
N PRO A 237 0.19 -2.05 -11.56
CA PRO A 237 1.19 -3.05 -11.24
C PRO A 237 0.84 -3.79 -9.95
N GLN A 238 0.71 -5.12 -10.05
CA GLN A 238 0.48 -5.98 -8.89
C GLN A 238 1.76 -6.10 -8.04
N GLY A 239 1.78 -5.44 -6.88
CA GLY A 239 2.95 -5.43 -5.98
C GLY A 239 3.36 -4.04 -5.50
N GLY A 240 2.77 -2.98 -6.05
CA GLY A 240 2.91 -1.63 -5.54
C GLY A 240 2.11 -1.41 -4.24
N PRO A 241 2.65 -0.71 -3.22
CA PRO A 241 1.90 -0.36 -2.02
C PRO A 241 0.64 0.47 -2.28
N LEU A 242 0.57 1.18 -3.41
CA LEU A 242 -0.55 2.04 -3.78
C LEU A 242 -1.65 1.29 -4.54
N SER A 243 -1.31 0.23 -5.27
CA SER A 243 -2.22 -0.47 -6.18
C SER A 243 -3.51 -0.97 -5.51
N PRO A 244 -3.49 -1.52 -4.28
CA PRO A 244 -4.73 -1.95 -3.61
C PRO A 244 -5.68 -0.80 -3.25
N LEU A 245 -5.16 0.39 -2.94
CA LEU A 245 -6.01 1.55 -2.70
C LEU A 245 -6.69 2.00 -4.00
N LEU A 246 -5.96 1.99 -5.11
CA LEU A 246 -6.51 2.35 -6.43
C LEU A 246 -7.55 1.35 -6.95
N SER A 247 -7.52 0.11 -6.45
CA SER A 247 -8.49 -0.92 -6.82
C SER A 247 -9.83 -0.82 -6.10
N ASN A 248 -9.85 -0.21 -4.91
CA ASN A 248 -11.04 -0.06 -4.08
C ASN A 248 -11.85 1.18 -4.48
#